data_AF-A0A850BSX7-F1
#
_entry.id   AF-A0A850BSX7-F1
#
_cell.length_a   1.000
_cell.length_b   1.000
_cell.length_c   1.000
_cell.angle_alpha   90.00
_cell.angle_beta   90.00
_cell.angle_gamma   90.00
#
_symmetry.space_group_name_H-M   'P 1'
#
loop_
_entity.id
_entity.type
_entity.pdbx_description
1 polymer ?
#
loop_
_entity_poly.entity_id
_entity_poly.type
_entity_poly.pdbx_seq_one_letter_code
_entity_poly.pdbx_strand_id
1 'polypeptide(L)'
;MELSRLFEELVKTARRCGIEVRIEPFDPGLSDERRPRGGLCTVFGKRIILVDSKAPLPDRIAMVAAALATVDLDHIFLAPIVRATIGAYQHEATAPTVVAAPEPLPLARAKWRDENGQ
;
A
#
# COMPACT_ATOMS: atom_id res chain seq x y z
N MET A 1 -4.27 21.32 -12.77
CA MET A 1 -5.14 21.16 -11.59
C MET A 1 -4.24 21.15 -10.37
N GLU A 2 -4.56 21.90 -9.33
CA GLU A 2 -3.78 21.90 -8.08
C GLU A 2 -3.80 20.54 -7.38
N LEU A 3 -2.70 20.14 -6.72
CA LEU A 3 -2.57 18.84 -6.05
C LEU A 3 -3.65 18.63 -4.98
N SER A 4 -3.98 19.67 -4.21
CA SER A 4 -5.02 19.59 -3.18
C SER A 4 -6.38 19.26 -3.79
N ARG A 5 -6.68 19.85 -4.96
CA ARG A 5 -7.94 19.58 -5.68
C ARG A 5 -7.96 18.17 -6.26
N LEU A 6 -6.82 17.68 -6.77
CA LEU A 6 -6.70 16.31 -7.23
C LEU A 6 -6.93 15.31 -6.09
N PHE A 7 -6.33 15.56 -4.93
CA PHE A 7 -6.53 14.74 -3.73
C PHE A 7 -8.01 14.68 -3.32
N GLU A 8 -8.70 15.82 -3.26
CA GLU A 8 -10.13 15.87 -2.97
C GLU A 8 -10.99 15.09 -3.98
N GLU A 9 -10.68 15.17 -5.27
CA GLU A 9 -11.40 14.40 -6.29
C GLU A 9 -11.15 12.89 -6.18
N LEU A 10 -9.94 12.47 -5.81
CA LEU A 10 -9.64 11.06 -5.52
C LEU A 10 -10.41 10.56 -4.29
N VAL A 11 -10.48 11.35 -3.22
CA VAL A 11 -11.27 11.02 -2.03
C VAL A 11 -12.76 10.91 -2.35
N LYS A 12 -13.30 11.84 -3.16
CA LYS A 12 -14.69 11.76 -3.64
C LYS A 12 -14.94 10.50 -4.46
N THR A 13 -13.98 10.13 -5.31
CA THR A 13 -14.05 8.90 -6.12
C THR A 13 -14.11 7.67 -5.22
N ALA A 14 -13.22 7.57 -4.23
CA ALA A 14 -13.24 6.47 -3.25
C ALA A 14 -14.59 6.36 -2.54
N ARG A 15 -15.16 7.48 -2.08
CA ARG A 15 -16.48 7.50 -1.43
C ARG A 15 -17.59 7.01 -2.34
N ARG A 16 -17.57 7.37 -3.63
CA ARG A 16 -18.53 6.86 -4.62
C ARG A 16 -18.42 5.34 -4.83
N CYS A 17 -17.24 4.77 -4.61
CA CYS A 17 -16.99 3.33 -4.63
C CYS A 17 -17.37 2.61 -3.32
N GLY A 18 -17.95 3.32 -2.35
CA GLY A 18 -18.24 2.78 -1.02
C GLY A 18 -16.98 2.56 -0.16
N ILE A 19 -15.88 3.27 -0.48
CA ILE A 19 -14.61 3.17 0.23
C ILE A 19 -14.43 4.44 1.06
N GLU A 20 -14.27 4.28 2.37
CA GLU A 20 -13.99 5.39 3.28
C GLU A 20 -12.52 5.78 3.18
N VAL A 21 -12.18 7.06 3.28
CA VAL A 21 -10.77 7.51 3.37
C VAL A 21 -10.55 8.09 4.75
N ARG A 22 -9.63 7.52 5.51
CA ARG A 22 -9.27 7.94 6.86
C ARG A 22 -7.83 8.41 6.91
N ILE A 23 -7.64 9.61 7.42
CA ILE A 23 -6.34 10.24 7.59
C ILE A 23 -5.97 10.09 9.05
N GLU A 24 -4.92 9.34 9.34
CA GLU A 24 -4.49 9.02 10.70
C GLU A 24 -2.96 9.19 10.80
N PRO A 25 -2.42 9.62 11.94
CA PRO A 25 -0.98 9.63 12.15
C PRO A 25 -0.48 8.19 12.34
N PHE A 26 0.53 7.76 11.57
CA PHE A 26 1.11 6.44 11.78
C PHE A 26 2.34 6.54 12.69
N ASP A 27 2.63 5.47 13.43
CA ASP A 27 3.72 5.42 14.40
C ASP A 27 5.09 5.32 13.72
N PRO A 28 6.02 6.28 13.90
CA PRO A 28 7.34 6.28 13.25
C PRO A 28 8.14 4.98 13.49
N GLY A 29 8.03 4.40 14.69
CA GLY A 29 8.82 3.22 15.11
C GLY A 29 8.39 1.85 14.54
N LEU A 30 7.22 1.75 13.90
CA LEU A 30 6.79 0.56 13.14
C LEU A 30 7.10 0.69 11.64
N SER A 31 7.74 1.81 11.28
CA SER A 31 8.08 2.30 9.96
C SER A 31 9.39 1.87 9.35
N ASP A 32 9.41 1.06 8.30
CA ASP A 32 10.63 1.00 7.46
C ASP A 32 10.62 2.24 6.54
N GLU A 33 11.72 2.98 6.48
CA GLU A 33 11.84 4.28 5.77
C GLU A 33 11.53 4.15 4.25
N ARG A 34 11.52 2.92 3.74
CA ARG A 34 11.28 2.57 2.34
C ARG A 34 9.83 2.23 1.98
N ARG A 35 8.89 2.23 2.92
CA ARG A 35 7.52 1.74 2.67
C ARG A 35 6.47 2.84 2.93
N PRO A 36 5.79 3.35 1.88
CA PRO A 36 4.75 4.36 2.06
C PRO A 36 3.64 3.83 2.98
N ARG A 37 3.28 4.62 3.98
CA ARG A 37 2.37 4.25 5.06
C ARG A 37 0.91 4.57 4.72
N GLY A 38 0.21 3.58 4.18
CA GLY A 38 -1.21 3.67 3.87
C GLY A 38 -1.63 2.61 2.86
N GLY A 39 -2.90 2.64 2.49
CA GLY A 39 -3.45 1.75 1.46
C GLY A 39 -4.86 1.27 1.76
N LEU A 40 -5.37 0.43 0.85
CA LEU A 40 -6.69 -0.16 0.94
C LEU A 40 -6.70 -1.29 1.97
N CYS A 41 -7.56 -1.20 2.97
CA CYS A 41 -7.79 -2.22 3.98
C CYS A 41 -9.28 -2.55 4.10
N THR A 42 -9.58 -3.73 4.65
CA THR A 42 -10.95 -4.15 4.95
C THR A 42 -11.09 -4.37 6.44
N VAL A 43 -11.98 -3.61 7.08
CA VAL A 43 -12.22 -3.64 8.53
C VAL A 43 -13.69 -3.97 8.76
N PHE A 44 -13.98 -5.11 9.38
CA PHE A 44 -15.35 -5.62 9.59
C PHE A 44 -16.21 -5.58 8.30
N GLY A 45 -15.63 -6.00 7.17
CA GLY A 45 -16.29 -6.01 5.87
C GLY A 45 -16.41 -4.63 5.18
N LYS A 46 -15.97 -3.55 5.82
CA LYS A 46 -15.95 -2.20 5.25
C LYS A 46 -14.60 -1.91 4.62
N ARG A 47 -14.60 -1.37 3.41
CA ARG A 47 -13.38 -0.95 2.70
C ARG A 47 -12.97 0.44 3.15
N ILE A 48 -11.73 0.59 3.57
CA ILE A 48 -11.17 1.84 4.08
C ILE A 48 -9.80 2.05 3.44
N ILE A 49 -9.49 3.27 3.01
CA ILE A 49 -8.15 3.69 2.62
C ILE A 49 -7.57 4.47 3.79
N LEU A 50 -6.51 3.93 4.39
CA LEU A 50 -5.75 4.64 5.42
C LEU A 50 -4.65 5.46 4.75
N VAL A 51 -4.52 6.72 5.17
CA VAL A 51 -3.53 7.67 4.67
C VAL A 51 -2.77 8.26 5.85
N ASP A 52 -1.44 8.17 5.85
CA ASP A 52 -0.64 8.82 6.89
C ASP A 52 -0.80 10.34 6.82
N SER A 53 -1.23 10.94 7.93
CA SER A 53 -1.40 12.39 8.06
C SER A 53 -0.08 13.15 7.98
N LYS A 54 1.04 12.48 8.29
CA LYS A 54 2.39 13.06 8.23
C LYS A 54 3.01 12.98 6.84
N ALA A 55 2.41 12.25 5.91
CA ALA A 55 2.94 12.10 4.57
C ALA A 55 2.76 13.39 3.74
N PRO A 56 3.75 13.77 2.92
CA PRO A 56 3.60 14.81 1.91
C PRO A 56 2.36 14.62 1.04
N LEU A 57 1.76 15.71 0.58
CA LEU A 57 0.55 15.65 -0.26
C LEU A 57 0.71 14.77 -1.52
N PRO A 58 1.84 14.79 -2.25
CA PRO A 58 2.06 13.86 -3.37
C PRO A 58 1.98 12.38 -2.94
N ASP A 59 2.56 12.03 -1.80
CA ASP A 59 2.56 10.65 -1.29
C ASP A 59 1.14 10.23 -0.87
N ARG A 60 0.38 11.15 -0.28
CA ARG A 60 -1.04 10.91 0.05
C ARG A 60 -1.87 10.70 -1.21
N ILE A 61 -1.61 11.45 -2.29
CA ILE A 61 -2.23 11.24 -3.60
C ILE A 61 -1.87 9.86 -4.14
N ALA A 62 -0.59 9.48 -4.07
CA ALA A 62 -0.10 8.18 -4.51
C ALA A 62 -0.81 7.03 -3.78
N MET A 63 -0.94 7.11 -2.45
CA MET A 63 -1.63 6.09 -1.64
C MET A 63 -3.09 5.90 -2.08
N VAL A 64 -3.85 6.99 -2.25
CA VAL A 64 -5.26 6.91 -2.63
C VAL A 64 -5.39 6.43 -4.09
N ALA A 65 -4.53 6.92 -4.99
CA ALA A 65 -4.54 6.52 -6.39
C ALA A 65 -4.19 5.03 -6.57
N ALA A 66 -3.16 4.54 -5.87
CA ALA A 66 -2.78 3.13 -5.87
C ALA A 66 -3.88 2.24 -5.29
N ALA A 67 -4.55 2.67 -4.22
CA ALA A 67 -5.69 1.95 -3.67
C ALA A 67 -6.89 1.90 -4.63
N LEU A 68 -7.17 3.00 -5.35
CA LEU A 68 -8.23 3.05 -6.35
C LEU A 68 -7.89 2.25 -7.62
N ALA A 69 -6.60 2.09 -7.94
CA ALA A 69 -6.14 1.32 -9.08
C ALA A 69 -6.50 -0.17 -8.98
N THR A 70 -6.72 -0.69 -7.77
CA THR A 70 -7.14 -2.08 -7.51
C THR A 70 -8.67 -2.27 -7.45
N VAL A 71 -9.44 -1.22 -7.70
CA VAL A 71 -10.91 -1.22 -7.61
C VAL A 71 -11.49 -1.13 -9.02
N ASP A 72 -12.63 -1.79 -9.25
CA ASP A 72 -13.40 -1.61 -10.47
C ASP A 72 -14.03 -0.21 -10.48
N LEU A 73 -13.63 0.62 -11.45
CA LEU A 73 -14.08 2.00 -11.63
C LEU A 73 -14.84 2.21 -12.95
N ASP A 74 -15.14 1.15 -13.70
CA ASP A 74 -15.69 1.27 -15.06
C ASP A 74 -17.07 1.91 -15.09
N HIS A 75 -17.81 1.79 -13.99
CA HIS A 75 -19.15 2.34 -13.81
C HIS A 75 -19.17 3.78 -13.29
N ILE A 76 -18.02 4.43 -13.09
CA ILE A 76 -17.92 5.79 -12.53
C ILE A 76 -17.33 6.77 -13.55
N PHE A 77 -18.01 7.90 -13.75
CA PHE A 77 -17.47 9.00 -14.53
C PHE A 77 -16.37 9.72 -13.75
N LEU A 78 -15.16 9.75 -14.32
CA LEU A 78 -13.96 10.38 -13.76
C LEU A 78 -13.47 11.49 -14.68
N ALA A 79 -13.00 12.59 -14.10
CA ALA A 79 -12.29 13.60 -14.87
C ALA A 79 -11.01 12.99 -15.50
N PRO A 80 -10.59 13.40 -16.71
CA PRO A 80 -9.45 12.81 -17.40
C PRO A 80 -8.16 12.76 -16.56
N ILE A 81 -7.87 13.82 -15.81
CA ILE A 81 -6.70 13.90 -14.93
C ILE A 81 -6.77 12.91 -13.75
N VAL A 82 -7.96 12.62 -13.23
CA VAL A 82 -8.16 11.65 -12.14
C VAL A 82 -7.95 10.24 -12.69
N ARG A 83 -8.55 9.93 -13.85
CA ARG A 83 -8.37 8.64 -14.53
C ARG A 83 -6.91 8.38 -14.89
N ALA A 84 -6.21 9.39 -15.43
CA ALA A 84 -4.78 9.29 -15.74
C ALA A 84 -3.94 9.05 -14.48
N THR A 85 -4.23 9.77 -13.39
CA THR A 85 -3.53 9.58 -12.11
C THR A 85 -3.70 8.16 -11.59
N ILE A 86 -4.92 7.61 -11.57
CA ILE A 86 -5.17 6.25 -11.11
C ILE A 86 -4.49 5.22 -12.03
N GLY A 87 -4.61 5.40 -13.35
CA GLY A 87 -4.00 4.50 -14.34
C GLY A 87 -2.48 4.40 -14.23
N ALA A 88 -1.79 5.46 -13.80
CA ALA A 88 -0.35 5.45 -13.58
C ALA A 88 0.08 4.42 -12.51
N TYR A 89 -0.77 4.14 -11.51
CA TYR A 89 -0.47 3.19 -10.43
C TYR A 89 -0.99 1.77 -10.69
N GLN A 90 -1.80 1.54 -11.73
CA GLN A 90 -2.25 0.19 -12.11
C GLN A 90 -1.07 -0.71 -12.55
N HIS A 91 0.00 -0.10 -13.08
CA HIS A 91 1.18 -0.85 -13.53
C HIS A 91 2.06 -1.33 -12.35
N GLU A 92 2.13 -0.56 -11.26
CA GLU A 92 2.91 -0.95 -10.07
C GLU A 92 2.22 -2.04 -9.23
N ALA A 93 0.88 -2.05 -9.18
CA ALA A 93 0.11 -3.07 -8.45
C ALA A 93 0.26 -4.49 -9.03
N THR A 94 0.76 -4.61 -10.28
CA THR A 94 0.94 -5.90 -10.96
C THR A 94 2.32 -6.54 -10.68
N ALA A 95 3.24 -5.83 -10.02
CA ALA A 95 4.44 -6.45 -9.50
C ALA A 95 4.12 -7.03 -8.11
N PRO A 96 4.01 -8.36 -7.93
CA PRO A 96 4.04 -8.90 -6.59
C PRO A 96 5.39 -8.46 -6.01
N THR A 97 5.36 -7.67 -4.93
CA THR A 97 6.48 -7.62 -4.00
C THR A 97 6.58 -9.02 -3.41
N VAL A 98 7.25 -9.91 -4.14
CA VAL A 98 7.88 -11.10 -3.57
C VAL A 98 8.87 -10.54 -2.56
N VAL A 99 8.43 -10.48 -1.31
CA VAL A 99 9.32 -10.70 -0.17
C VAL A 99 10.05 -11.98 -0.54
N ALA A 100 11.30 -11.85 -0.96
CA ALA A 100 12.20 -12.99 -1.06
C ALA A 100 12.07 -13.69 0.30
N ALA A 101 11.52 -14.90 0.29
CA ALA A 101 11.55 -15.75 1.46
C ALA A 101 13.00 -15.72 1.97
N PRO A 102 13.25 -15.54 3.28
CA PRO A 102 14.62 -15.60 3.77
C PRO A 102 15.18 -16.94 3.30
N GLU A 103 16.26 -16.90 2.51
CA GLU A 103 16.98 -18.10 2.11
C GLU A 103 17.19 -18.93 3.38
N PRO A 104 16.79 -20.22 3.40
CA PRO A 104 16.95 -21.01 4.60
C PRO A 104 18.42 -20.99 4.98
N LEU A 105 18.71 -20.45 6.17
CA LEU A 105 20.05 -20.44 6.76
C LEU A 105 20.61 -21.86 6.63
N PRO A 106 21.85 -22.03 6.13
CA PRO A 106 22.41 -23.36 5.94
C PRO A 106 22.37 -24.10 7.27
N LEU A 107 21.73 -25.27 7.27
CA LEU A 107 21.68 -26.19 8.40
C LEU A 107 23.11 -26.39 8.90
N ALA A 108 23.45 -25.76 10.02
CA ALA A 108 24.74 -25.92 10.65
C ALA A 108 24.91 -27.42 10.95
N ARG A 109 25.85 -28.07 10.27
CA ARG A 109 26.23 -29.46 10.54
C ARG A 109 26.72 -29.55 11.98
N ALA A 110 25.85 -30.02 12.88
CA ALA A 110 26.26 -30.46 14.20
C ALA A 110 27.28 -31.60 14.03
N LYS A 111 28.55 -31.31 14.32
CA LYS A 111 29.59 -32.32 14.43
C LYS A 111 29.31 -33.11 15.72
N TRP A 112 28.75 -34.30 15.58
CA TRP A 112 28.81 -35.30 16.64
C TRP A 112 30.29 -35.64 16.88
N ARG A 113 30.73 -35.48 18.13
CA ARG A 113 32.05 -35.86 18.60
C ARG A 113 31.89 -37.23 19.24
N ASP A 114 32.26 -38.29 18.53
CA ASP A 114 32.36 -39.62 19.12
C ASP A 114 33.55 -39.63 20.09
N GLU A 115 33.24 -39.66 21.39
CA GLU A 115 34.18 -39.93 22.46
C GLU A 115 34.39 -41.45 22.55
N ASN A 116 35.31 -41.99 21.73
CA ASN A 116 35.83 -43.34 21.96
C ASN A 116 36.88 -43.27 23.07
N GLY A 117 36.41 -43.58 24.28
CA GLY A 117 37.23 -43.89 25.44
C GLY A 117 38.09 -45.14 25.21
N GLN A 118 39.30 -45.08 25.75
CA GLN A 118 40.20 -46.20 25.95
C GLN A 118 40.20 -46.59 27.43
#